data_AF-A0A4Q2JEE3-F1
#
_entry.id   AF-A0A4Q2JEE3-F1
#
_cell.length_a   1.000
_cell.length_b   1.000
_cell.length_c   1.000
_cell.angle_alpha   90.00
_cell.angle_beta   90.00
_cell.angle_gamma   90.00
#
_symmetry.space_group_name_H-M   'P 1'
#
loop_
_entity.id
_entity.type
_entity.pdbx_description
1 polymer ?
#
loop_
_entity_poly.entity_id
_entity_poly.type
_entity_poly.pdbx_seq_one_letter_code
_entity_poly.pdbx_strand_id
1 'polypeptide(L)'
;MGEYAEYLGIYDADGGVRGDLAYIVGHLLGTRECALCDITHTWRRKPEWDAMVLRVGVPFTLRHRNEVTDAGASAALADAGLPVVLGRDTAGTWHPVLRRADLERAQGSVEEFERLLLAARDDQSSRSSST
;
A
#
# COMPACT_ATOMS: atom_id res chain seq x y z
N MET A 1 6.65 -7.31 20.40
CA MET A 1 5.69 -7.88 19.42
C MET A 1 5.20 -6.72 18.57
N GLY A 2 5.82 -6.51 17.41
CA GLY A 2 5.45 -5.39 16.54
C GLY A 2 4.35 -5.82 15.58
N GLU A 3 3.12 -5.92 16.06
CA GLU A 3 1.97 -5.98 15.15
C GLU A 3 1.76 -4.57 14.58
N TYR A 4 1.43 -4.46 13.29
CA TYR A 4 1.07 -3.19 12.70
C TYR A 4 -0.35 -2.83 13.13
N ALA A 5 -0.53 -1.65 13.71
CA ALA A 5 -1.82 -1.12 14.12
C ALA A 5 -2.65 -0.64 12.92
N GLU A 6 -1.99 -0.22 11.83
CA GLU A 6 -2.62 0.16 10.56
C GLU A 6 -1.64 -0.02 9.39
N TYR A 7 -2.20 -0.19 8.20
CA TYR A 7 -1.49 -0.09 6.94
C TYR A 7 -1.96 1.14 6.15
N LEU A 8 -1.01 1.77 5.45
CA LEU A 8 -1.23 2.85 4.51
C LEU A 8 -0.60 2.49 3.17
N GLY A 9 -1.44 2.23 2.17
CA GLY A 9 -1.01 2.09 0.79
C GLY A 9 -1.03 3.44 0.07
N ILE A 10 0.11 3.80 -0.53
CA ILE A 10 0.30 5.09 -1.21
C ILE A 10 0.55 4.82 -2.70
N TYR A 11 -0.37 5.28 -3.54
CA TYR A 11 -0.27 5.17 -4.99
C TYR A 11 0.81 6.10 -5.57
N ASP A 12 1.47 5.68 -6.64
CA ASP A 12 2.26 6.57 -7.51
C ASP A 12 1.35 7.35 -8.47
N ALA A 13 0.36 8.05 -7.90
CA ALA A 13 -0.60 8.86 -8.63
C ALA A 13 -1.06 10.02 -7.74
N ASP A 14 -1.49 11.12 -8.36
CA ASP A 14 -2.11 12.25 -7.67
C ASP A 14 -3.64 12.13 -7.69
N GLY A 15 -4.26 12.36 -6.53
CA GLY A 15 -5.71 12.44 -6.37
C GLY A 15 -6.23 13.80 -6.81
N GLY A 16 -7.46 13.83 -7.35
CA GLY A 16 -8.13 15.05 -7.82
C GLY A 16 -9.58 15.13 -7.34
N VAL A 17 -10.14 16.35 -7.34
CA VAL A 17 -11.51 16.67 -6.88
C VAL A 17 -12.58 16.21 -7.89
N ARG A 18 -12.60 14.93 -8.24
CA ARG A 18 -13.74 14.22 -8.84
C ARG A 18 -13.64 12.76 -8.40
N GLY A 19 -14.48 12.41 -7.42
CA GLY A 19 -14.43 11.18 -6.65
C GLY A 19 -14.31 9.88 -7.46
N ASP A 20 -13.61 8.94 -6.86
CA ASP A 20 -13.69 7.48 -7.02
C ASP A 20 -13.48 6.82 -8.39
N LEU A 21 -13.32 7.54 -9.52
CA LEU A 21 -13.33 6.91 -10.86
C LEU A 21 -12.39 7.52 -11.93
N ALA A 22 -11.25 8.11 -11.55
CA ALA A 22 -10.29 8.65 -12.52
C ALA A 22 -9.21 7.65 -13.00
N TYR A 23 -9.53 6.35 -13.14
CA TYR A 23 -8.72 5.46 -13.99
C TYR A 23 -8.70 5.95 -15.46
N ILE A 24 -9.68 6.78 -15.84
CA ILE A 24 -9.74 7.41 -17.15
C ILE A 24 -9.09 8.80 -17.08
N VAL A 25 -7.75 8.87 -17.10
CA VAL A 25 -6.90 9.77 -17.91
C VAL A 25 -5.45 9.46 -17.52
N GLY A 26 -4.90 8.41 -18.11
CA GLY A 26 -3.48 8.06 -17.92
C GLY A 26 -2.99 7.06 -18.96
N HIS A 27 -3.88 6.18 -19.43
CA HIS A 27 -3.55 5.22 -20.49
C HIS A 27 -3.25 5.87 -21.86
N LEU A 28 -3.45 7.19 -22.02
CA LEU A 28 -3.16 7.92 -23.26
C LEU A 28 -1.96 8.88 -23.18
N LEU A 29 -1.32 9.06 -22.02
CA LEU A 29 -0.07 9.82 -21.89
C LEU A 29 0.95 9.12 -20.97
N GLY A 30 1.35 7.91 -21.35
CA GLY A 30 2.77 7.59 -21.48
C GLY A 30 3.75 7.76 -20.30
N THR A 31 3.35 7.84 -19.03
CA THR A 31 4.31 7.77 -17.92
C THR A 31 3.71 7.14 -16.65
N ARG A 32 4.16 5.90 -16.36
CA ARG A 32 4.11 5.15 -15.08
C ARG A 32 2.85 4.31 -14.79
N GLU A 33 2.96 3.00 -15.03
CA GLU A 33 2.07 1.99 -14.46
C GLU A 33 2.27 1.95 -12.93
N CYS A 34 1.19 2.10 -12.15
CA CYS A 34 1.23 2.03 -10.70
C CYS A 34 0.73 0.64 -10.26
N ALA A 35 1.66 -0.25 -9.89
CA ALA A 35 1.33 -1.62 -9.51
C ALA A 35 0.28 -1.70 -8.38
N LEU A 36 0.29 -0.78 -7.40
CA LEU A 36 -0.72 -0.76 -6.35
C LEU A 36 -2.11 -0.41 -6.88
N CYS A 37 -2.22 0.44 -7.91
CA CYS A 37 -3.49 0.70 -8.59
C CYS A 37 -4.02 -0.57 -9.26
N ASP A 38 -3.16 -1.33 -9.95
CA ASP A 38 -3.56 -2.56 -10.63
C ASP A 38 -4.01 -3.64 -9.62
N ILE A 39 -3.43 -3.65 -8.42
CA ILE A 39 -3.82 -4.56 -7.34
C ILE A 39 -5.18 -4.16 -6.77
N THR A 40 -5.46 -2.86 -6.59
CA THR A 40 -6.66 -2.39 -5.88
C THR A 40 -7.85 -2.15 -6.80
N HIS A 41 -7.63 -1.87 -8.09
CA HIS A 41 -8.67 -1.47 -9.04
C HIS A 41 -8.60 -2.26 -10.35
N THR A 42 -9.75 -2.36 -11.00
CA THR A 42 -9.84 -2.56 -12.45
C THR A 42 -10.39 -1.26 -13.06
N TRP A 43 -11.71 -1.17 -13.23
CA TRP A 43 -12.41 0.09 -13.54
C TRP A 43 -13.04 0.73 -12.28
N ARG A 44 -13.08 -0.03 -11.19
CA ARG A 44 -13.53 0.34 -9.84
C ARG A 44 -12.71 -0.48 -8.84
N ARG A 45 -12.81 -0.18 -7.54
CA ARG A 45 -12.15 -0.99 -6.50
C ARG A 45 -12.59 -2.45 -6.59
N LYS A 46 -11.63 -3.37 -6.53
CA LYS A 46 -11.84 -4.82 -6.57
C LYS A 46 -12.56 -5.29 -5.29
N PRO A 47 -13.69 -6.01 -5.37
CA PRO A 47 -14.32 -6.58 -4.17
C PRO A 47 -13.40 -7.52 -3.39
N GLU A 48 -12.49 -8.20 -4.09
CA GLU A 48 -11.49 -9.10 -3.50
C GLU A 48 -10.53 -8.34 -2.58
N TRP A 49 -10.23 -7.06 -2.89
CA TRP A 49 -9.43 -6.19 -2.03
C TRP A 49 -10.11 -5.96 -0.69
N ASP A 50 -11.41 -5.63 -0.70
CA ASP A 50 -12.16 -5.39 0.53
C ASP A 50 -12.27 -6.67 1.37
N ALA A 51 -12.51 -7.81 0.71
CA ALA A 51 -12.50 -9.11 1.37
C ALA A 51 -11.13 -9.45 1.99
N MET A 52 -10.03 -9.10 1.31
CA MET A 52 -8.67 -9.27 1.82
C MET A 52 -8.41 -8.40 3.05
N VAL A 53 -8.78 -7.12 3.03
CA VAL A 53 -8.63 -6.22 4.19
C VAL A 53 -9.33 -6.78 5.42
N LEU A 54 -10.53 -7.34 5.25
CA LEU A 54 -11.26 -8.02 6.34
C LEU A 54 -10.53 -9.27 6.87
N ARG A 55 -9.90 -10.06 6.00
CA ARG A 55 -9.12 -11.26 6.41
C ARG A 55 -7.82 -10.90 7.11
N VAL A 56 -7.11 -9.88 6.63
CA VAL A 56 -5.85 -9.41 7.24
C VAL A 56 -6.08 -8.90 8.66
N GLY A 57 -7.27 -8.34 8.93
CA GLY A 57 -7.69 -7.94 10.28
C GLY A 57 -7.04 -6.66 10.80
N VAL A 58 -6.25 -5.98 9.98
CA VAL A 58 -5.59 -4.71 10.29
C VAL A 58 -6.19 -3.61 9.42
N PRO A 59 -6.57 -2.45 9.97
CA PRO A 59 -7.07 -1.32 9.20
C PRO A 59 -6.14 -0.98 8.02
N PHE A 60 -6.71 -0.82 6.83
CA PHE A 60 -5.95 -0.52 5.62
C PHE A 60 -6.52 0.73 4.95
N THR A 61 -5.74 1.81 4.91
CA THR A 61 -6.09 3.05 4.22
C THR A 61 -5.33 3.17 2.91
N LEU A 62 -5.98 3.70 1.87
CA LEU A 62 -5.37 4.00 0.58
C LEU A 62 -5.39 5.50 0.34
N ARG A 63 -4.27 6.04 -0.14
CA ARG A 63 -4.09 7.47 -0.45
C ARG A 63 -3.30 7.66 -1.74
N HIS A 64 -3.61 8.72 -2.45
CA HIS A 64 -2.72 9.25 -3.48
C HIS A 64 -1.53 9.96 -2.82
N ARG A 65 -0.41 10.07 -3.54
CA ARG A 65 0.83 10.65 -2.98
C ARG A 65 0.65 12.08 -2.47
N ASN A 66 -0.20 12.88 -3.11
CA ASN A 66 -0.51 14.26 -2.71
C ASN A 66 -1.54 14.37 -1.57
N GLU A 67 -2.15 13.27 -1.15
CA GLU A 67 -3.10 13.22 -0.02
C GLU A 67 -2.43 12.80 1.29
N VAL A 68 -1.15 12.44 1.25
CA VAL A 68 -0.37 12.06 2.44
C VAL A 68 0.05 13.32 3.20
N THR A 69 -0.57 13.54 4.36
CA THR A 69 -0.31 14.73 5.21
C THR A 69 0.39 14.40 6.52
N ASP A 70 0.43 13.13 6.92
CA ASP A 70 1.18 12.70 8.09
C ASP A 70 2.69 12.83 7.85
N ALA A 71 3.39 13.50 8.77
CA ALA A 71 4.81 13.82 8.62
C ALA A 71 5.69 12.55 8.69
N GLY A 72 5.32 11.59 9.54
CA GLY A 72 6.05 10.33 9.67
C GLY A 72 5.89 9.46 8.42
N ALA A 73 4.65 9.36 7.90
CA ALA A 73 4.36 8.66 6.65
C ALA A 73 5.08 9.32 5.46
N SER A 74 5.10 10.66 5.40
CA SER A 74 5.83 11.41 4.36
C SER A 74 7.33 11.13 4.39
N ALA A 75 7.93 11.06 5.58
CA ALA A 75 9.35 10.74 5.73
C ALA A 75 9.67 9.30 5.29
N ALA A 76 8.86 8.33 5.72
CA ALA A 76 9.01 6.93 5.31
C ALA A 76 8.78 6.74 3.80
N LEU A 77 7.85 7.50 3.23
CA LEU A 77 7.59 7.55 1.80
C LEU A 77 8.81 8.07 1.01
N ALA A 78 9.43 9.16 1.47
CA ALA A 78 10.60 9.74 0.82
C ALA A 78 11.80 8.78 0.78
N ASP A 79 11.95 7.94 1.81
CA ASP A 79 12.96 6.87 1.86
C ASP A 79 12.61 5.70 0.92
N ALA A 80 11.37 5.20 1.00
CA ALA A 80 10.98 3.97 0.32
C ALA A 80 10.67 4.13 -1.17
N GLY A 81 10.26 5.33 -1.59
CA GLY A 81 9.75 5.61 -2.94
C GLY A 81 8.30 5.16 -3.14
N LEU A 82 7.78 5.39 -4.35
CA LEU A 82 6.41 5.06 -4.76
C LEU A 82 6.37 3.94 -5.81
N PRO A 83 5.26 3.18 -5.92
CA PRO A 83 4.21 3.03 -4.90
C PRO A 83 4.74 2.26 -3.68
N VAL A 84 4.08 2.39 -2.53
CA VAL A 84 4.52 1.75 -1.29
C VAL A 84 3.35 1.40 -0.38
N VAL A 85 3.50 0.32 0.40
CA VAL A 85 2.67 0.04 1.58
C VAL A 85 3.51 0.27 2.82
N LEU A 86 3.05 1.19 3.67
CA LEU A 86 3.61 1.45 4.98
C LEU A 86 2.79 0.72 6.04
N GLY A 87 3.44 0.27 7.10
CA GLY A 87 2.80 -0.24 8.31
C GLY A 87 3.17 0.64 9.48
N ARG A 88 2.19 1.00 10.30
CA ARG A 88 2.41 1.76 11.53
C ARG A 88 2.49 0.82 12.72
N ASP A 89 3.61 0.81 13.41
CA ASP A 89 3.75 -0.01 14.62
C ASP A 89 2.92 0.55 15.79
N THR A 90 2.85 -0.20 16.89
CA THR A 90 2.13 0.23 18.10
C THR A 90 2.75 1.44 18.80
N ALA A 91 4.01 1.79 18.48
CA ALA A 91 4.65 3.02 18.96
C ALA A 91 4.31 4.23 18.07
N GLY A 92 3.58 4.00 16.97
CA GLY A 92 3.11 5.02 16.04
C GLY A 92 4.09 5.34 14.92
N THR A 93 5.18 4.58 14.76
CA THR A 93 6.20 4.79 13.74
C THR A 93 5.84 4.07 12.45
N TRP A 94 6.02 4.76 11.31
CA TRP A 94 5.78 4.21 9.98
C TRP A 94 7.01 3.49 9.44
N HIS A 95 6.79 2.28 8.92
CA HIS A 95 7.83 1.44 8.34
C HIS A 95 7.41 0.99 6.94
N PRO A 96 8.31 0.96 5.95
CA PRO A 96 8.03 0.35 4.66
C PRO A 96 7.83 -1.17 4.80
N VAL A 97 6.68 -1.66 4.36
CA VAL A 97 6.32 -3.09 4.41
C VAL A 97 6.47 -3.74 3.04
N LEU A 98 5.88 -3.13 2.01
CA LEU A 98 6.04 -3.55 0.62
C LEU A 98 6.44 -2.35 -0.22
N ARG A 99 7.53 -2.47 -0.98
CA ARG A 99 8.02 -1.45 -1.91
C ARG A 99 7.57 -1.77 -3.34
N ARG A 100 7.87 -0.87 -4.28
CA ARG A 100 7.58 -1.02 -5.71
C ARG A 100 7.87 -2.43 -6.24
N ALA A 101 9.06 -2.97 -5.99
CA ALA A 101 9.45 -4.29 -6.50
C ALA A 101 8.57 -5.42 -5.95
N ASP A 102 8.12 -5.33 -4.69
CA ASP A 102 7.21 -6.31 -4.11
C ASP A 102 5.82 -6.19 -4.74
N LEU A 103 5.34 -4.97 -4.93
CA LEU A 103 4.03 -4.69 -5.54
C LEU A 103 3.99 -5.13 -7.01
N GLU A 104 5.05 -4.91 -7.78
CA GLU A 104 5.16 -5.37 -9.17
C GLU A 104 5.12 -6.90 -9.28
N ARG A 105 5.66 -7.62 -8.28
CA ARG A 105 5.58 -9.09 -8.22
C ARG A 105 4.17 -9.61 -8.00
N ALA A 106 3.27 -8.81 -7.43
CA ALA A 106 1.87 -9.19 -7.28
C ALA A 106 1.12 -9.20 -8.62
N GLN A 107 1.64 -8.53 -9.66
CA GLN A 107 1.08 -8.54 -11.02
C GLN A 107 -0.43 -8.22 -11.04
N GLY A 108 -0.87 -7.27 -10.20
CA GLY A 108 -2.29 -6.88 -10.08
C GLY A 108 -3.18 -7.88 -9.34
N SER A 109 -2.65 -8.98 -8.80
CA SER A 109 -3.40 -9.97 -8.01
C SER A 109 -3.50 -9.56 -6.53
N VAL A 110 -4.73 -9.55 -6.01
CA VAL A 110 -5.00 -9.30 -4.58
C VAL A 110 -4.50 -10.47 -3.72
N GLU A 111 -4.62 -11.70 -4.20
CA GLU A 111 -4.18 -12.89 -3.47
C GLU A 111 -2.66 -12.92 -3.30
N GLU A 112 -1.92 -12.61 -4.36
CA GLU A 112 -0.45 -12.55 -4.30
C GLU A 112 0.02 -11.37 -3.46
N PHE A 113 -0.67 -10.23 -3.52
CA PHE A 113 -0.44 -9.11 -2.61
C PHE A 113 -0.63 -9.51 -1.15
N GLU A 114 -1.72 -10.21 -0.82
CA GLU A 114 -1.99 -10.71 0.54
C GLU A 114 -0.85 -11.62 1.01
N ARG A 115 -0.41 -12.55 0.17
CA ARG A 115 0.70 -13.46 0.46
C ARG A 115 2.00 -12.70 0.78
N LEU A 116 2.34 -11.69 -0.01
CA LEU A 116 3.55 -10.87 0.20
C LEU A 116 3.45 -10.03 1.48
N LEU A 117 2.29 -9.43 1.73
CA LEU A 117 2.04 -8.62 2.93
C LEU A 117 2.20 -9.44 4.21
N LEU A 118 1.61 -10.64 4.25
CA LEU A 118 1.68 -11.53 5.40
C LEU A 118 3.11 -12.01 5.65
N ALA A 119 3.85 -12.39 4.60
CA ALA A 119 5.25 -12.77 4.72
C ALA A 119 6.12 -11.63 5.29
N ALA A 120 5.94 -10.39 4.81
CA ALA A 120 6.67 -9.23 5.31
C ALA A 120 6.35 -8.94 6.78
N ARG A 121 5.10 -9.14 7.22
CA ARG A 121 4.67 -8.98 8.62
C ARG A 121 5.34 -10.00 9.55
N ASP A 122 5.46 -11.24 9.11
CA ASP A 122 6.05 -12.32 9.91
C ASP A 122 7.57 -12.10 10.08
N ASP A 123 8.25 -11.60 9.04
CA ASP A 123 9.67 -11.23 9.10
C ASP A 123 9.95 -10.11 10.12
N GLN A 124 9.06 -9.10 10.20
CA GLN A 124 9.16 -8.01 11.17
C GLN A 124 8.97 -8.48 12.61
N SER A 125 8.06 -9.43 12.82
CA SER A 125 7.84 -10.06 14.11
C SER A 125 9.10 -10.80 14.57
N SER A 126 9.77 -11.50 13.66
CA SER A 126 11.02 -12.24 13.92
C SER A 126 12.20 -11.32 14.27
N ARG A 127 12.34 -10.18 13.58
CA ARG A 127 13.37 -9.17 13.86
C ARG A 127 13.19 -8.49 15.22
N SER A 128 11.94 -8.26 15.63
CA SER A 128 11.60 -7.62 16.91
C SER A 128 11.80 -8.51 18.14
N SER A 129 11.88 -9.83 17.96
CA SER A 129 12.08 -10.81 19.05
C SER A 129 13.55 -11.12 19.35
N SER A 130 14.48 -10.58 18.56
CA SER A 130 15.92 -10.87 18.66
C SER A 130 16.74 -9.77 19.34
N THR A 131 16.09 -8.79 19.97
CA THR A 131 16.70 -7.70 20.77
C THR A 131 16.19 -7.76 22.20
#